data_AF-A0A914PLR4-F1
#
_entry.id   AF-A0A914PLR4-F1
#
_cell.length_a   1.000
_cell.length_b   1.000
_cell.length_c   1.000
_cell.angle_alpha   90.00
_cell.angle_beta   90.00
_cell.angle_gamma   90.00
#
_symmetry.space_group_name_H-M   'P 1'
#
loop_
_entity.id
_entity.type
_entity.pdbx_description
1 polymer ?
#
loop_
_entity_poly.entity_id
_entity_poly.type
_entity_poly.pdbx_seq_one_letter_code
_entity_poly.pdbx_strand_id
1 'polypeptide(L)'
;MDYVTYYIYLCEGYLVIFICSIKEFRVQKEFIIYVGVLLYDAFFGLSHVFAGSIRIQVYLTEKYIPLYTPWMCFHLPQVYLWSITTPATGIITIVSAIDRFISIMYPLTYYQLRSRYSFFMISTPLLISCVFVVIEGFQCYELRNVYNVHDNNAMQGLD
;
A
#
# COMPACT_ATOMS: atom_id res chain seq x y z
N MET A 1 -11.47 1.40 -15.31
CA MET A 1 -11.75 1.81 -13.93
C MET A 1 -13.23 2.10 -13.85
N ASP A 2 -13.92 1.50 -12.89
CA ASP A 2 -15.35 1.75 -12.69
C ASP A 2 -15.56 3.18 -12.18
N TYR A 3 -16.60 3.85 -12.65
CA TYR A 3 -16.90 5.24 -12.28
C TYR A 3 -16.96 5.44 -10.76
N VAL A 4 -17.45 4.44 -10.02
CA VAL A 4 -17.55 4.43 -8.56
C VAL A 4 -16.16 4.60 -7.91
N THR A 5 -15.16 3.85 -8.36
CA THR A 5 -13.80 3.89 -7.83
C THR A 5 -13.16 5.26 -8.03
N TYR A 6 -13.42 5.90 -9.17
CA TYR A 6 -12.92 7.25 -9.45
C TYR A 6 -13.51 8.30 -8.49
N TYR A 7 -14.80 8.25 -8.22
CA TYR A 7 -15.44 9.16 -7.27
C TYR A 7 -14.95 8.97 -5.83
N ILE A 8 -14.64 7.73 -5.44
CA ILE A 8 -14.08 7.44 -4.11
C ILE A 8 -12.72 8.15 -3.95
N TYR A 9 -11.80 8.01 -4.89
CA TYR A 9 -10.48 8.67 -4.80
C TYR A 9 -10.56 10.20 -4.82
N LEU A 10 -11.48 10.78 -5.59
CA LEU A 10 -11.71 12.22 -5.56
C LEU A 10 -12.22 12.69 -4.20
N CYS A 11 -13.12 11.93 -3.59
CA CYS A 11 -13.66 12.22 -2.26
C CYS A 11 -12.57 12.12 -1.18
N GLU A 12 -11.76 11.05 -1.22
CA GLU A 12 -10.63 10.85 -0.29
C GLU A 12 -9.61 11.99 -0.40
N GLY A 13 -9.21 12.36 -1.62
CA GLY A 13 -8.31 13.48 -1.85
C GLY A 13 -8.85 14.81 -1.33
N TYR A 14 -10.14 15.07 -1.55
CA TYR A 14 -10.81 16.26 -1.02
C TYR A 14 -10.81 16.28 0.52
N LEU A 15 -11.10 15.14 1.17
CA LEU A 15 -11.10 15.01 2.62
C LEU A 15 -9.72 15.28 3.22
N VAL A 16 -8.65 14.76 2.61
CA VAL A 16 -7.27 15.04 3.06
C VAL A 16 -6.96 16.54 2.98
N ILE A 17 -7.29 17.18 1.86
CA ILE A 17 -7.07 18.63 1.67
C ILE A 17 -7.89 19.44 2.69
N PHE A 18 -9.14 19.08 2.91
CA PHE A 18 -10.04 19.75 3.85
C PHE A 18 -9.51 19.65 5.29
N ILE A 19 -9.13 18.46 5.75
CA ILE A 19 -8.60 18.24 7.10
C ILE A 19 -7.27 18.98 7.29
N CYS A 20 -6.40 18.99 6.28
CA CYS A 20 -5.12 19.70 6.34
C CYS A 20 -5.27 21.23 6.32
N SER A 21 -6.32 21.75 5.70
CA SER A 21 -6.57 23.20 5.57
C SER A 21 -7.00 23.84 6.89
N ILE A 22 -7.74 23.11 7.73
CA ILE A 22 -8.30 23.63 8.97
C ILE A 22 -7.33 23.40 10.14
N LYS A 23 -6.88 24.49 10.79
CA LYS A 23 -5.90 24.41 11.89
C LYS A 23 -6.41 23.63 13.10
N GLU A 24 -7.68 23.77 13.41
CA GLU A 24 -8.32 23.17 14.59
C GLU A 24 -8.35 21.63 14.50
N PHE A 25 -8.58 21.09 13.30
CA PHE A 25 -8.59 19.66 13.07
C PHE A 25 -7.18 19.04 13.12
N ARG A 26 -6.13 19.80 12.80
CA ARG A 26 -4.74 19.33 12.89
C ARG A 26 -4.23 19.08 14.31
N VAL A 27 -4.91 19.62 15.32
CA VAL A 27 -4.53 19.44 16.72
C VAL A 27 -5.16 18.18 17.32
N GLN A 28 -6.29 17.73 16.78
CA GLN A 28 -6.99 16.55 17.30
C GLN A 28 -6.36 15.27 16.74
N LYS A 29 -5.95 14.40 17.67
CA LYS A 29 -5.32 13.10 17.40
C LYS A 29 -6.11 12.19 16.46
N GLU A 30 -7.44 12.26 16.51
CA GLU A 30 -8.32 11.42 15.71
C GLU A 30 -8.21 11.76 14.22
N PHE A 31 -8.21 13.06 13.88
CA PHE A 31 -8.05 13.51 12.51
C PHE A 31 -6.66 13.19 11.95
N ILE A 32 -5.61 13.22 12.79
CA ILE A 32 -4.27 12.80 12.37
C ILE A 32 -4.26 11.32 11.97
N ILE A 33 -4.90 10.45 12.76
CA ILE A 33 -5.00 9.01 12.44
C ILE A 33 -5.80 8.81 11.14
N TYR A 34 -6.92 9.52 10.95
CA TYR A 34 -7.69 9.45 9.71
C TYR A 34 -6.92 9.91 8.49
N VAL A 35 -6.15 11.00 8.60
CA VAL A 35 -5.27 11.46 7.51
C VAL A 35 -4.22 10.40 7.19
N GLY A 36 -3.67 9.73 8.22
CA GLY A 36 -2.76 8.60 8.04
C GLY A 36 -3.39 7.47 7.22
N VAL A 37 -4.60 7.03 7.59
CA VAL A 37 -5.34 5.98 6.86
C VAL A 37 -5.61 6.40 5.41
N LEU A 38 -6.13 7.60 5.18
CA LEU A 38 -6.40 8.12 3.83
C LEU A 38 -5.13 8.19 2.97
N LEU A 39 -3.98 8.49 3.58
CA LEU A 39 -2.70 8.54 2.89
C LEU A 39 -2.22 7.13 2.50
N TYR A 40 -2.47 6.11 3.31
CA TYR A 40 -2.23 4.71 2.95
C TYR A 40 -3.11 4.25 1.78
N ASP A 41 -4.40 4.59 1.82
CA ASP A 41 -5.34 4.25 0.75
C ASP A 41 -4.97 4.97 -0.56
N ALA A 42 -4.50 6.22 -0.49
CA ALA A 42 -3.98 6.93 -1.66
C ALA A 42 -2.76 6.23 -2.28
N PHE A 43 -1.80 5.76 -1.47
CA PHE A 43 -0.66 4.99 -1.97
C PHE A 43 -1.07 3.64 -2.57
N PHE A 44 -2.04 2.97 -1.95
CA PHE A 44 -2.61 1.73 -2.47
C PHE A 44 -3.26 1.97 -3.85
N GLY A 45 -4.06 3.03 -3.99
CA GLY A 45 -4.65 3.43 -5.26
C GLY A 45 -3.62 3.80 -6.32
N LEU A 46 -2.56 4.51 -5.94
CA LEU A 46 -1.45 4.85 -6.83
C LEU A 46 -0.78 3.58 -7.40
N SER A 47 -0.60 2.54 -6.58
CA SER A 47 -0.03 1.27 -7.03
C SER A 47 -0.87 0.63 -8.16
N HIS A 48 -2.20 0.71 -8.06
CA HIS A 48 -3.13 0.23 -9.08
C HIS A 48 -3.13 1.10 -10.35
N VAL A 49 -2.91 2.41 -10.21
CA VAL A 49 -2.74 3.30 -11.38
C VAL A 49 -1.49 2.92 -12.17
N PHE A 50 -0.37 2.63 -11.50
CA PHE A 50 0.84 2.12 -12.16
C PHE A 50 0.62 0.76 -12.83
N ALA A 51 -0.09 -0.15 -12.16
CA ALA A 51 -0.44 -1.44 -12.75
C ALA A 51 -1.36 -1.28 -13.98
N GLY A 52 -2.30 -0.35 -13.92
CA GLY A 52 -3.19 -0.02 -15.02
C GLY A 52 -2.45 0.57 -16.21
N SER A 53 -1.53 1.51 -15.99
CA SER A 53 -0.80 2.17 -17.08
C SER A 53 0.07 1.20 -17.87
N ILE A 54 0.74 0.27 -17.19
CA ILE A 54 1.53 -0.79 -17.85
C ILE A 54 0.62 -1.71 -18.68
N ARG A 55 -0.55 -2.10 -18.16
CA ARG A 55 -1.51 -2.94 -18.89
C ARG A 55 -2.11 -2.24 -20.11
N ILE A 56 -2.42 -0.94 -20.00
CA ILE A 56 -2.92 -0.14 -21.12
C ILE A 56 -1.87 -0.05 -22.23
N GLN A 57 -0.59 0.13 -21.88
CA GLN A 57 0.49 0.18 -22.85
C GLN A 57 0.63 -1.14 -23.62
N VAL A 58 0.48 -2.29 -22.94
CA VAL A 58 0.50 -3.61 -23.58
C VAL A 58 -0.70 -3.77 -24.53
N TYR A 59 -1.90 -3.37 -24.09
CA TYR A 59 -3.11 -3.42 -24.92
C TYR A 59 -2.96 -2.58 -26.21
N LEU A 60 -2.40 -1.37 -26.12
CA LEU A 60 -2.21 -0.49 -27.27
C LEU A 60 -1.12 -0.96 -28.24
N THR A 61 -0.14 -1.73 -27.77
CA THR A 61 1.00 -2.15 -28.59
C THR A 61 0.79 -3.54 -29.21
N GLU A 62 -0.32 -4.23 -28.91
CA GLU A 62 -0.65 -5.61 -29.33
C GLU A 62 0.50 -6.63 -29.10
N LYS A 63 1.44 -6.31 -28.21
CA LYS A 63 2.57 -7.18 -27.89
C LYS A 63 2.14 -8.20 -26.85
N TYR A 64 2.66 -9.43 -26.98
CA TYR A 64 2.54 -10.46 -25.96
C TYR A 64 3.02 -9.95 -24.60
N ILE A 65 2.38 -10.42 -23.54
CA ILE A 65 2.75 -10.12 -22.16
C ILE A 65 4.18 -10.63 -21.95
N PRO A 66 5.17 -9.75 -21.70
CA PRO A 66 6.54 -10.20 -21.45
C PRO A 66 6.57 -11.08 -20.20
N LEU A 67 7.09 -12.30 -20.32
CA LEU A 67 7.36 -13.13 -19.16
C LEU A 67 8.52 -12.51 -18.39
N TYR A 68 8.25 -12.03 -17.19
CA TYR A 68 9.27 -11.54 -16.28
C TYR A 68 9.66 -12.66 -15.31
N THR A 69 10.97 -12.81 -15.08
CA THR A 69 11.45 -13.62 -13.95
C THR A 69 10.92 -13.04 -12.63
N PRO A 70 10.73 -13.86 -11.57
CA PRO A 70 10.23 -13.38 -10.28
C PRO A 70 11.03 -12.19 -9.72
N TRP A 71 12.36 -12.21 -9.91
CA TRP A 71 13.25 -11.12 -9.51
C TRP A 71 13.02 -9.82 -10.29
N MET A 72 12.82 -9.92 -11.61
CA MET A 72 12.46 -8.76 -12.43
C MET A 72 11.07 -8.23 -12.05
N CYS A 73 10.12 -9.12 -11.76
CA CYS A 73 8.78 -8.78 -11.32
C CYS A 73 8.79 -7.98 -10.01
N PHE A 74 9.60 -8.41 -9.03
CA PHE A 74 9.73 -7.73 -7.73
C PHE A 74 10.25 -6.29 -7.86
N HIS A 75 11.11 -6.02 -8.84
CA HIS A 75 11.62 -4.67 -9.10
C HIS A 75 10.63 -3.75 -9.83
N LEU A 76 9.45 -4.23 -10.26
CA LEU A 76 8.44 -3.34 -10.82
C LEU A 76 7.85 -2.45 -9.71
N PRO A 77 7.72 -1.13 -9.96
CA PRO A 77 7.28 -0.18 -8.95
C PRO A 77 5.88 -0.49 -8.41
N GLN A 78 5.00 -1.04 -9.24
CA GLN A 78 3.66 -1.47 -8.85
C GLN A 78 3.68 -2.58 -7.79
N VAL A 79 4.59 -3.55 -7.92
CA VAL A 79 4.69 -4.72 -7.03
C VAL A 79 5.29 -4.28 -5.70
N TYR A 80 6.33 -3.44 -5.76
CA TYR A 80 6.96 -2.88 -4.57
C TYR A 80 5.98 -2.02 -3.75
N LEU A 81 5.23 -1.12 -4.40
CA LEU A 81 4.22 -0.31 -3.72
C LEU A 81 3.09 -1.17 -3.15
N TRP A 82 2.63 -2.17 -3.89
CA TRP A 82 1.56 -3.07 -3.44
C TRP A 82 1.97 -3.93 -2.25
N SER A 83 3.21 -4.43 -2.24
CA SER A 83 3.80 -5.21 -1.15
C SER A 83 3.95 -4.39 0.14
N ILE A 84 4.29 -3.10 0.05
CA ILE A 84 4.34 -2.21 1.24
C ILE A 84 2.93 -1.88 1.75
N THR A 85 2.06 -1.47 0.83
CA THR A 85 0.76 -0.87 1.18
C THR A 85 -0.25 -1.89 1.68
N THR A 86 -0.31 -3.09 1.11
CA THR A 86 -1.29 -4.13 1.48
C THR A 86 -1.23 -4.51 2.97
N PRO A 87 -0.08 -4.93 3.52
CA PRO A 87 0.04 -5.20 4.96
C PRO A 87 -0.09 -3.93 5.79
N ALA A 88 0.36 -2.77 5.30
CA ALA A 88 0.27 -1.52 6.04
C ALA A 88 -1.19 -1.11 6.28
N THR A 89 -2.02 -1.19 5.24
CA THR A 89 -3.46 -0.91 5.30
C THR A 89 -4.16 -1.90 6.24
N GLY A 90 -3.84 -3.19 6.18
CA GLY A 90 -4.39 -4.17 7.12
C GLY A 90 -4.07 -3.85 8.58
N ILE A 91 -2.81 -3.54 8.88
CA ILE A 91 -2.35 -3.24 10.24
C ILE A 91 -2.95 -1.93 10.73
N ILE A 92 -2.96 -0.85 9.93
CA ILE A 92 -3.54 0.43 10.35
C ILE A 92 -5.05 0.31 10.61
N THR A 93 -5.78 -0.51 9.86
CA THR A 93 -7.21 -0.78 10.13
C THR A 93 -7.40 -1.47 11.48
N ILE A 94 -6.59 -2.48 11.81
CA ILE A 94 -6.65 -3.15 13.13
C ILE A 94 -6.31 -2.16 14.25
N VAL A 95 -5.22 -1.41 14.07
CA VAL A 95 -4.74 -0.43 15.06
C VAL A 95 -5.79 0.67 15.30
N SER A 96 -6.45 1.17 14.25
CA SER A 96 -7.53 2.15 14.36
C SER A 96 -8.79 1.57 15.02
N ALA A 97 -9.13 0.31 14.76
CA ALA A 97 -10.23 -0.36 15.45
C ALA A 97 -9.97 -0.50 16.95
N ILE A 98 -8.74 -0.87 17.34
CA ILE A 98 -8.32 -0.94 18.73
C ILE A 98 -8.35 0.45 19.38
N ASP A 99 -7.88 1.48 18.69
CA ASP A 99 -7.92 2.87 19.18
C ASP A 99 -9.35 3.34 19.48
N ARG A 100 -10.28 3.04 18.57
CA ARG A 100 -11.71 3.35 18.75
C ARG A 100 -12.31 2.56 19.90
N PHE A 101 -11.95 1.29 20.05
CA PHE A 101 -12.39 0.46 21.17
C PHE A 101 -11.91 1.03 22.52
N ILE A 102 -10.64 1.45 22.61
CA ILE A 102 -10.08 2.06 23.82
C ILE A 102 -10.74 3.41 24.12
N SER A 103 -11.02 4.22 23.09
CA SER A 103 -11.71 5.51 23.24
C SER A 103 -13.10 5.36 23.86
N ILE A 104 -13.85 4.32 23.45
CA ILE A 104 -15.19 4.02 23.98
C ILE A 104 -15.12 3.47 25.42
N MET A 105 -14.19 2.55 25.70
CA MET A 105 -14.10 1.91 27.01
C MET A 105 -13.49 2.80 28.10
N TYR A 106 -12.53 3.66 27.75
CA TYR A 106 -11.75 4.46 28.70
C TYR A 106 -11.59 5.92 28.25
N PRO A 107 -12.67 6.71 28.19
CA PRO A 107 -12.64 8.08 27.63
C PRO A 107 -11.72 9.03 28.41
N LEU A 108 -11.67 8.92 29.75
CA LEU A 108 -10.85 9.78 30.61
C LEU A 108 -9.36 9.53 30.41
N THR A 109 -8.94 8.26 30.36
CA THR A 109 -7.56 7.86 30.07
C THR A 109 -7.20 8.28 28.65
N TYR A 110 -8.10 8.05 27.70
CA TYR A 110 -7.88 8.39 26.30
C TYR A 110 -7.65 9.89 26.12
N TYR A 111 -8.40 10.76 26.80
CA TYR A 111 -8.23 12.21 26.70
C TYR A 111 -6.81 12.68 27.12
N GLN A 112 -6.18 11.99 28.06
CA GLN A 112 -4.83 12.32 28.53
C GLN A 112 -3.70 11.86 27.59
N LEU A 113 -3.98 11.01 26.58
CA LEU A 113 -2.97 10.59 25.61
C LEU A 113 -2.51 11.75 24.73
N ARG A 114 -1.18 11.91 24.63
CA ARG A 114 -0.51 12.98 23.90
C ARG A 114 -0.48 12.69 22.39
N SER A 115 -0.49 13.75 21.57
CA SER A 115 -0.41 13.69 20.09
C SER A 115 0.75 12.84 19.53
N ARG A 116 1.84 12.66 20.28
CA ARG A 116 2.95 11.76 19.90
C ARG A 116 2.49 10.31 19.65
N TYR A 117 1.45 9.87 20.34
CA TYR A 117 0.87 8.54 20.16
C TYR A 117 0.35 8.33 18.72
N SER A 118 -0.31 9.32 18.13
CA SER A 118 -0.81 9.24 16.74
C SER A 118 0.33 9.06 15.72
N PHE A 119 1.49 9.67 15.96
CA PHE A 119 2.65 9.47 15.09
C PHE A 119 3.20 8.05 15.17
N PHE A 120 3.29 7.48 16.38
CA PHE A 120 3.70 6.08 16.55
C PHE A 120 2.70 5.11 15.90
N MET A 121 1.41 5.40 15.99
CA MET A 121 0.36 4.59 15.37
C MET A 121 0.47 4.54 13.84
N ILE A 122 0.86 5.65 13.20
CA ILE A 122 1.03 5.74 11.74
C ILE A 122 2.36 5.13 11.29
N SER A 123 3.43 5.30 12.07
CA SER A 123 4.77 4.81 11.70
C SER A 123 4.94 3.30 11.91
N THR A 124 4.24 2.70 12.88
CA THR A 124 4.37 1.28 13.20
C THR A 124 3.97 0.34 12.04
N PRO A 125 2.82 0.53 11.38
CA PRO A 125 2.45 -0.25 10.19
C PRO A 125 3.50 -0.15 9.09
N LEU A 126 4.04 1.06 8.88
CA LEU A 126 5.06 1.36 7.88
C LEU A 126 6.35 0.56 8.12
N LEU A 127 6.83 0.54 9.36
CA LEU A 127 8.01 -0.23 9.75
C LEU A 127 7.79 -1.74 9.61
N ILE A 128 6.63 -2.24 10.02
CA ILE A 128 6.29 -3.66 9.90
C ILE A 128 6.23 -4.07 8.43
N SER A 129 5.57 -3.28 7.58
CA SER A 129 5.50 -3.54 6.13
C SER A 129 6.87 -3.55 5.47
N CYS A 130 7.78 -2.65 5.87
CA CYS A 130 9.16 -2.69 5.37
C CYS A 130 9.86 -4.02 5.69
N VAL A 131 9.62 -4.61 6.87
CA VAL A 131 10.18 -5.93 7.21
C VAL A 131 9.62 -7.02 6.30
N PHE A 132 8.32 -6.99 6.01
CA PHE A 132 7.70 -7.95 5.08
C PHE A 132 8.30 -7.85 3.68
N VAL A 133 8.50 -6.64 3.16
CA VAL A 133 9.10 -6.41 1.83
C VAL A 133 10.53 -6.95 1.76
N VAL A 134 11.30 -6.81 2.83
CA VAL A 134 12.66 -7.39 2.89
C VAL A 134 12.60 -8.91 2.83
N ILE A 135 11.69 -9.55 3.57
CA ILE A 135 11.49 -11.00 3.57
C ILE A 135 11.09 -11.48 2.16
N GLU A 136 10.12 -10.81 1.53
CA GLU A 136 9.69 -11.11 0.16
C GLU A 136 10.85 -10.95 -0.84
N GLY A 137 11.66 -9.90 -0.69
CA GLY A 137 12.87 -9.70 -1.49
C GLY A 137 13.86 -10.86 -1.38
N PHE A 138 14.11 -11.37 -0.17
CA PHE A 138 14.96 -12.55 0.02
C PHE A 138 14.38 -13.80 -0.65
N GLN A 139 13.07 -14.04 -0.52
CA GLN A 139 12.42 -15.18 -1.18
C GLN A 139 12.49 -15.09 -2.71
N CYS A 140 12.25 -13.90 -3.27
CA CYS A 140 12.37 -13.67 -4.71
C CYS A 140 13.81 -13.82 -5.21
N TYR A 141 14.81 -13.50 -4.38
CA TYR A 141 16.22 -13.68 -4.71
C TYR A 141 16.60 -15.17 -4.80
N GLU A 142 16.17 -15.99 -3.82
CA GLU A 142 16.45 -17.43 -3.83
C GLU A 142 15.81 -18.14 -5.03
N LEU A 143 14.59 -17.74 -5.41
CA LEU A 143 13.86 -18.31 -6.54
C LEU A 143 14.34 -17.84 -7.92
N ARG A 144 15.31 -16.93 -7.98
CA ARG A 144 15.81 -16.35 -9.24
C ARG A 144 16.31 -17.40 -10.23
N ASN A 145 16.99 -18.44 -9.74
CA ASN A 145 17.65 -19.42 -10.59
C ASN A 145 16.71 -20.54 -11.07
N VAL A 146 15.60 -20.78 -10.36
CA VAL A 146 14.68 -21.90 -10.66
C VAL A 146 13.93 -21.67 -11.97
N TYR A 147 13.52 -20.42 -12.26
CA TYR A 147 12.77 -20.10 -13.48
C TYR A 147 13.64 -19.96 -14.73
N ASN A 148 14.90 -19.53 -14.60
CA ASN A 148 15.83 -19.48 -15.74
C ASN A 148 16.10 -20.88 -16.35
N VAL A 149 16.02 -21.94 -15.55
CA VAL A 149 16.17 -23.33 -16.02
C VAL A 149 14.95 -23.78 -16.82
N HIS A 150 13.75 -23.30 -16.47
CA HIS A 150 12.52 -23.68 -17.18
C HIS A 150 12.39 -23.00 -18.55
N ASP A 151 12.82 -21.75 -18.68
CA ASP A 151 12.84 -21.02 -19.97
C ASP A 151 13.88 -21.60 -20.95
N ASN A 152 15.06 -22.01 -20.47
CA ASN A 152 16.06 -22.66 -21.31
C ASN A 152 15.58 -24.01 -21.87
N ASN A 153 14.81 -24.78 -21.08
CA ASN A 153 14.22 -26.03 -21.54
C ASN A 153 13.00 -25.82 -22.46
N ALA A 154 12.27 -24.69 -22.31
CA ALA A 154 11.16 -24.34 -23.18
C ALA A 154 11.62 -23.86 -24.57
N MET A 155 12.78 -23.18 -24.67
CA MET A 155 13.37 -22.81 -25.96
C MET A 155 14.01 -24.00 -26.69
N GLN A 156 14.53 -25.01 -25.97
CA GLN A 156 15.08 -26.23 -26.59
C GLN A 156 14.01 -27.21 -27.13
N GLY A 157 12.73 -27.00 -26.82
CA GLY A 157 11.62 -27.82 -27.34
C GLY A 157 10.95 -27.27 -28.60
N LEU A 158 11.52 -26.22 -29.20
CA LEU A 158 10.99 -25.50 -30.37
C LEU A 158 11.87 -25.62 -31.63
N ASP A 159 12.89 -26.48 -31.60
CA ASP A 159 13.71 -26.88 -32.76
C ASP A 159 13.17 -28.16 -33.41
#